data_AF-A0A6V7KSH3-F1
#
_entry.id   AF-A0A6V7KSH3-F1
#
_cell.length_a   1.000
_cell.length_b   1.000
_cell.length_c   1.000
_cell.angle_alpha   90.00
_cell.angle_beta   90.00
_cell.angle_gamma   90.00
#
_symmetry.space_group_name_H-M   'P 1'
#
loop_
_entity.id
_entity.type
_entity.pdbx_description
1 polymer ?
#
loop_
_entity_poly.entity_id
_entity_poly.type
_entity_poly.pdbx_seq_one_letter_code
_entity_poly.pdbx_strand_id
1 'polypeptide(L)' 'KPCEFEWRWTEDGEHVRVSKRTGRIIPMPISAQETRDYKLPHLYKDQAKDTPREVIEKITFK' A
#
# COMPACT_ATOMS: atom_id res chain seq x y z
N LYS A 1 -20.31 3.74 -17.32
CA LYS A 1 -20.00 5.12 -17.78
C LYS A 1 -18.72 5.58 -17.10
N PRO A 2 -17.75 6.12 -17.84
CA PRO A 2 -16.55 6.72 -17.26
C PRO A 2 -16.92 7.86 -16.30
N CYS A 3 -16.04 8.17 -15.36
CA CYS A 3 -16.23 9.23 -14.39
C CYS A 3 -14.90 9.88 -14.06
N GLU A 4 -14.90 11.20 -13.92
CA GLU A 4 -13.79 11.93 -13.32
C GLU A 4 -13.72 11.68 -11.81
N PHE A 5 -12.50 11.74 -11.28
CA PHE A 5 -12.24 11.63 -9.85
C PHE A 5 -11.50 12.87 -9.36
N GLU A 6 -11.51 13.05 -8.05
CA GLU A 6 -10.66 14.01 -7.34
C GLU A 6 -10.10 13.38 -6.08
N TRP A 7 -9.02 13.94 -5.57
CA TRP A 7 -8.40 13.51 -4.34
C TRP A 7 -9.01 14.25 -3.15
N ARG A 8 -9.34 13.51 -2.08
CA ARG A 8 -9.85 14.05 -0.82
C ARG A 8 -9.23 13.31 0.35
N TRP A 9 -9.22 13.95 1.52
CA TRP A 9 -8.81 13.35 2.78
C TRP A 9 -10.04 12.86 3.55
N THR A 10 -9.97 11.65 4.10
CA THR A 10 -10.97 11.16 5.06
C THR A 10 -10.71 11.74 6.45
N GLU A 11 -11.67 11.60 7.36
CA GLU A 11 -11.51 12.02 8.77
C GLU A 11 -10.38 11.25 9.47
N ASP A 12 -10.13 10.01 9.04
CA ASP A 12 -9.02 9.16 9.50
C ASP A 12 -7.65 9.59 8.93
N GLY A 13 -7.62 10.62 8.09
CA GLY A 13 -6.39 11.13 7.46
C GLY A 13 -5.92 10.32 6.24
N GLU A 14 -6.79 9.50 5.63
CA GLU A 14 -6.44 8.75 4.42
C GLU A 14 -6.68 9.58 3.16
N HIS A 15 -5.73 9.55 2.22
CA HIS A 15 -5.85 10.23 0.94
C HIS A 15 -6.51 9.33 -0.10
N VAL A 16 -7.80 9.56 -0.38
CA VAL A 16 -8.63 8.68 -1.21
C VAL A 16 -9.12 9.37 -2.48
N ARG A 17 -9.36 8.57 -3.52
CA ARG A 17 -9.96 9.05 -4.78
C ARG A 17 -11.48 8.98 -4.66
N VAL A 18 -12.16 10.09 -4.93
CA VAL A 18 -13.62 10.19 -4.84
C VAL A 18 -14.19 10.50 -6.22
N SER A 19 -15.23 9.76 -6.60
CA SER A 19 -15.97 10.01 -7.84
C SER A 19 -16.74 11.34 -7.76
N LYS A 20 -16.51 12.26 -8.70
CA LYS A 20 -17.24 13.54 -8.75
C LYS A 20 -18.74 13.37 -8.99
N ARG A 21 -19.16 12.26 -9.61
CA ARG A 21 -20.56 12.01 -9.98
C ARG A 21 -21.40 11.42 -8.85
N THR A 22 -20.83 10.52 -8.04
CA THR A 22 -21.58 9.78 -7.02
C THR A 22 -21.05 9.96 -5.60
N GLY A 23 -19.90 10.63 -5.43
CA GLY A 23 -19.23 10.75 -4.13
C GLY A 23 -18.65 9.43 -3.60
N ARG A 24 -18.66 8.35 -4.39
CA ARG A 24 -18.13 7.05 -3.96
C ARG A 24 -16.61 7.06 -3.96
N ILE A 25 -16.02 6.43 -2.95
CA ILE A 25 -14.59 6.17 -2.87
C ILE A 25 -14.21 5.10 -3.90
N ILE A 26 -13.17 5.37 -4.68
CA ILE A 26 -12.58 4.47 -5.65
C ILE A 26 -11.37 3.81 -4.97
N PRO A 27 -11.47 2.54 -4.54
CA PRO A 27 -10.39 1.88 -3.81
C PRO A 27 -9.13 1.78 -4.67
N MET A 28 -7.97 1.72 -4.03
CA MET A 28 -6.73 1.39 -4.71
C MET A 28 -6.80 -0.07 -5.22
N PRO A 29 -6.41 -0.34 -6.48
CA PRO A 29 -6.40 -1.70 -6.98
C PRO A 29 -5.36 -2.54 -6.24
N ILE A 30 -5.60 -3.85 -6.11
CA ILE A 30 -4.68 -4.79 -5.45
C ILE A 30 -3.31 -4.79 -6.14
N SER A 31 -3.27 -4.62 -7.46
CA SER A 31 -2.02 -4.53 -8.23
C SER A 31 -1.13 -3.36 -7.82
N ALA A 32 -1.68 -2.33 -7.17
CA ALA A 32 -0.85 -1.25 -6.60
C ALA A 32 -0.01 -1.71 -5.39
N GLN A 33 -0.31 -2.89 -4.82
CA GLN A 33 0.46 -3.50 -3.73
C GLN A 33 1.59 -4.41 -4.23
N GLU A 34 1.62 -4.70 -5.53
CA GLU A 34 2.67 -5.51 -6.14
C GLU A 34 4.00 -4.73 -6.15
N THR A 35 5.10 -5.43 -5.89
CA THR A 35 6.44 -4.85 -6.06
C THR A 35 6.79 -4.73 -7.54
N ARG A 36 7.91 -4.07 -7.86
CA ARG A 36 8.45 -3.96 -9.23
C ARG A 36 8.60 -5.33 -9.94
N ASP A 37 8.78 -6.38 -9.16
CA ASP A 37 8.94 -7.76 -9.64
C ASP A 37 7.60 -8.52 -9.73
N TYR A 38 6.47 -7.82 -9.63
CA TYR A 38 5.11 -8.38 -9.61
C TYR A 38 4.89 -9.41 -8.50
N LYS A 39 5.59 -9.23 -7.37
CA LYS A 39 5.47 -10.09 -6.19
C LYS A 39 4.69 -9.38 -5.11
N LEU A 40 3.80 -10.12 -4.45
CA LEU A 40 3.13 -9.67 -3.25
C LEU A 40 4.00 -9.96 -2.02
N PRO A 41 4.00 -9.10 -0.99
CA PRO A 41 4.85 -9.29 0.20
C PRO A 41 4.69 -10.65 0.88
N HIS A 42 3.46 -11.18 0.95
CA HIS A 42 3.18 -12.47 1.59
C HIS A 42 3.70 -13.69 0.80
N LEU A 43 4.10 -13.50 -0.47
CA LEU A 43 4.72 -14.53 -1.28
C LEU A 43 6.26 -14.54 -1.15
N TYR A 44 6.83 -13.59 -0.39
CA TYR A 44 8.26 -13.54 -0.14
C TYR A 44 8.70 -14.77 0.66
N LYS A 45 9.82 -15.37 0.25
CA LYS A 45 10.46 -16.48 0.96
C LYS A 45 11.85 -16.04 1.35
N ASP A 46 12.13 -16.07 2.64
CA ASP A 46 13.42 -15.72 3.19
C ASP A 46 14.51 -16.63 2.62
N GLN A 47 15.61 -16.01 2.20
CA GLN A 47 16.81 -16.65 1.71
C GLN A 47 17.86 -16.72 2.82
N ALA A 48 18.82 -17.63 2.70
CA ALA A 48 19.89 -17.81 3.70
C ALA A 48 20.74 -16.56 3.97
N LYS A 49 20.72 -15.58 3.06
CA LYS A 49 21.45 -14.30 3.18
C LYS A 49 20.57 -13.13 3.59
N ASP A 50 19.29 -13.35 3.81
CA ASP A 50 18.37 -12.30 4.24
C ASP A 50 18.51 -12.07 5.74
N THR A 51 18.36 -10.81 6.15
CA THR A 51 18.38 -10.48 7.58
C THR A 51 16.99 -10.74 8.16
N PRO A 52 16.87 -11.55 9.23
CA PRO A 52 15.57 -11.81 9.83
C PRO A 52 15.00 -10.55 10.47
N ARG A 53 13.67 -10.42 10.48
CA ARG A 53 12.93 -9.28 11.03
C ARG A 53 13.40 -8.90 12.44
N GLU A 54 13.62 -9.90 13.30
CA GLU A 54 14.02 -9.73 14.69
C GLU A 54 15.35 -8.96 14.86
N VAL A 55 16.28 -9.15 13.92
CA VAL A 55 17.57 -8.44 13.94
C VAL A 55 17.39 -7.00 13.46
N ILE A 56 16.50 -6.76 12.50
CA ILE A 56 16.22 -5.42 11.94
C ILE A 56 15.49 -4.52 12.96
N GLU A 57 14.52 -5.07 13.68
CA GLU A 57 13.71 -4.31 14.65
C GLU A 57 14.49 -3.96 15.93
N LYS A 58 15.66 -4.57 16.14
CA LYS A 58 16.51 -4.31 17.30
C LYS A 58 17.18 -2.94 17.20
N ILE A 59 16.80 -2.01 18.08
CA ILE A 59 17.48 -0.71 18.23
C ILE A 59 18.84 -0.93 18.92
N THR A 60 19.93 -0.65 18.21
CA THR A 60 21.31 -0.84 18.70
C THR A 60 22.00 0.45 19.10
N PHE A 61 21.46 1.61 18.72
CA PHE A 61 21.98 2.93 19.05
C PHE A 61 21.49 3.39 20.42
N LYS A 62 22.40 3.92 21.24
CA LYS A 62 22.12 4.54 22.54
C LYS A 62 22.61 5.98 22.53
#